data_AF-A0A3D8QWP4-F1
#
_entry.id   AF-A0A3D8QWP4-F1
#
_cell.length_a   1.000
_cell.length_b   1.000
_cell.length_c   1.000
_cell.angle_alpha   90.00
_cell.angle_beta   90.00
_cell.angle_gamma   90.00
#
_symmetry.space_group_name_H-M   'P 1'
#
loop_
_entity.id
_entity.type
_entity.pdbx_description
1 polymer ?
#
loop_
_entity_poly.entity_id
_entity_poly.type
_entity_poly.pdbx_seq_one_letter_code
_entity_poly.pdbx_strand_id
1 'polypeptide(L)'
;MAPGVLTTSSLLTIIITTSVTPSAPSTELLSLVLESFRRHCPLLLNCRVIIVFDNYDRVTPTARLKKGCVTSEQAADYVLYKQNVKELFLRQYYQDSENVVFSQIEAKAEYGSPGDAQNVVNLIALQSHDKKVTFIEPARRLGFGLAVRSALRMTETPYTWVHQHDWVLLSDFPIDPLLEIMRASELDEEAPIKYVCLPAIRMLSYAVSDAVMRFPALRELTSSLKRDLSPASQPDIKVPLTPLFFWHDKPHIASTAHYLARIFPTGLAIPRGDFIEDTLGQRARTQMKEGLWTKWACWLYYPDEGKQLCLRHLNGRAWPGSEREAEKIARLRQQPEE
;
A
#
# COMPACT_ATOMS: atom_id res chain seq x y z
N MET A 1 7.63 -0.03 36.46
CA MET A 1 7.55 -0.75 35.18
C MET A 1 8.50 -0.06 34.21
N ALA A 2 9.51 -0.75 33.71
CA ALA A 2 10.38 -0.19 32.67
C ALA A 2 9.51 0.14 31.45
N PRO A 3 9.69 1.31 30.79
CA PRO A 3 9.00 1.58 29.54
C PRO A 3 9.34 0.46 28.57
N GLY A 4 8.32 -0.31 28.15
CA GLY A 4 8.52 -1.43 27.24
C GLY A 4 9.19 -0.93 25.96
N VAL A 5 10.24 -1.62 25.53
CA VAL A 5 10.90 -1.32 24.26
C VAL A 5 9.86 -1.42 23.15
N LEU A 6 9.58 -0.31 22.48
CA LEU A 6 8.64 -0.27 21.36
C LEU A 6 9.23 -1.06 20.20
N THR A 7 8.53 -2.11 19.76
CA THR A 7 8.92 -2.95 18.63
C THR A 7 8.25 -2.47 17.34
N THR A 8 8.81 -2.81 16.17
CA THR A 8 8.19 -2.54 14.85
C THR A 8 6.73 -2.98 14.82
N SER A 9 6.40 -4.18 15.32
CA SER A 9 5.04 -4.73 15.30
C SER A 9 4.05 -3.99 16.20
N SER A 10 4.54 -3.30 17.24
CA SER A 10 3.71 -2.43 18.08
C SER A 10 3.42 -1.06 17.44
N LEU A 11 4.27 -0.64 16.49
CA LEU A 11 4.23 0.68 15.85
C LEU A 11 3.60 0.68 14.45
N LEU A 12 3.52 -0.48 13.80
CA LEU A 12 3.16 -0.59 12.38
C LEU A 12 2.04 -1.61 12.14
N THR A 13 1.08 -1.23 11.30
CA THR A 13 0.07 -2.13 10.70
C THR A 13 0.23 -2.15 9.20
N ILE A 14 0.22 -3.34 8.61
CA ILE A 14 0.27 -3.55 7.17
C ILE A 14 -1.15 -3.55 6.61
N ILE A 15 -1.40 -2.75 5.60
CA ILE A 15 -2.65 -2.75 4.83
C ILE A 15 -2.32 -3.30 3.44
N ILE A 16 -2.91 -4.44 3.11
CA ILE A 16 -2.80 -5.05 1.78
C ILE A 16 -4.15 -4.95 1.09
N THR A 17 -4.22 -4.21 -0.01
CA THR A 17 -5.41 -4.21 -0.86
C THR A 17 -5.26 -5.22 -1.99
N THR A 18 -6.26 -6.08 -2.14
CA THR A 18 -6.38 -6.99 -3.29
C THR A 18 -7.75 -6.85 -3.93
N SER A 19 -7.88 -7.28 -5.18
CA SER A 19 -9.13 -7.27 -5.95
C SER A 19 -9.16 -8.46 -6.89
N VAL A 20 -10.21 -8.56 -7.71
CA VAL A 20 -10.27 -9.55 -8.80
C VAL A 20 -9.06 -9.39 -9.74
N THR A 21 -8.35 -10.49 -10.00
CA THR A 21 -7.24 -10.60 -10.96
C THR A 21 -7.48 -11.74 -11.94
N PRO A 22 -6.84 -11.74 -13.12
CA PRO A 22 -6.91 -12.87 -14.06
C PRO A 22 -6.32 -14.17 -13.52
N SER A 23 -5.42 -14.08 -12.53
CA SER A 23 -4.82 -15.24 -11.87
C SER A 23 -5.73 -15.87 -10.80
N ALA A 24 -6.85 -15.25 -10.41
CA ALA A 24 -7.80 -15.87 -9.51
C ALA A 24 -8.24 -17.24 -10.06
N PRO A 25 -8.39 -18.29 -9.22
CA PRO A 25 -8.37 -18.28 -7.76
C PRO A 25 -6.98 -18.38 -7.09
N SER A 26 -5.89 -18.35 -7.87
CA SER A 26 -4.52 -18.45 -7.34
C SER A 26 -4.13 -17.26 -6.48
N THR A 27 -3.38 -17.53 -5.41
CA THR A 27 -2.80 -16.52 -4.50
C THR A 27 -1.38 -16.11 -4.87
N GLU A 28 -0.91 -16.49 -6.05
CA GLU A 28 0.49 -16.33 -6.48
C GLU A 28 1.04 -14.91 -6.25
N LEU A 29 0.31 -13.87 -6.65
CA LEU A 29 0.74 -12.48 -6.48
C LEU A 29 1.03 -12.15 -5.01
N LEU A 30 0.12 -12.53 -4.10
CA LEU A 30 0.30 -12.31 -2.66
C LEU A 30 1.36 -13.24 -2.06
N SER A 31 1.54 -14.44 -2.60
CA SER A 31 2.63 -15.34 -2.20
C SER A 31 3.99 -14.73 -2.55
N LEU A 32 4.12 -14.10 -3.73
CA LEU A 32 5.32 -13.36 -4.14
C LEU A 32 5.55 -12.11 -3.26
N VAL A 33 4.48 -11.42 -2.86
CA VAL A 33 4.59 -10.30 -1.88
C VAL A 33 5.17 -10.80 -0.56
N LEU A 34 4.58 -11.84 0.04
CA LEU A 34 5.05 -12.41 1.31
C LEU A 34 6.49 -12.92 1.20
N GLU A 35 6.86 -13.56 0.10
CA GLU A 35 8.24 -14.00 -0.13
C GLU A 35 9.21 -12.81 -0.23
N SER A 36 8.81 -11.73 -0.91
CA SER A 36 9.61 -10.51 -0.95
C SER A 36 9.78 -9.87 0.43
N PHE A 37 8.76 -9.95 1.30
CA PHE A 37 8.88 -9.50 2.70
C PHE A 37 9.85 -10.38 3.48
N ARG A 38 9.77 -11.71 3.37
CA ARG A 38 10.73 -12.62 4.05
C ARG A 38 12.17 -12.28 3.68
N ARG A 39 12.41 -12.00 2.40
CA ARG A 39 13.74 -11.75 1.88
C ARG A 39 14.30 -10.37 2.25
N HIS A 40 13.47 -9.34 2.16
CA HIS A 40 13.94 -7.95 2.16
C HIS A 40 13.48 -7.12 3.37
N CYS A 41 12.46 -7.56 4.09
CA CYS A 41 11.96 -6.86 5.27
C CYS A 41 11.15 -7.81 6.17
N PRO A 42 11.77 -8.83 6.79
CA PRO A 42 11.05 -9.89 7.51
C PRO A 42 10.27 -9.35 8.72
N LEU A 43 10.65 -8.20 9.28
CA LEU A 43 9.93 -7.54 10.36
C LEU A 43 8.48 -7.19 10.00
N LEU A 44 8.18 -6.98 8.71
CA LEU A 44 6.81 -6.78 8.24
C LEU A 44 5.90 -7.98 8.59
N LEU A 45 6.41 -9.21 8.51
CA LEU A 45 5.62 -10.41 8.76
C LEU A 45 5.24 -10.60 10.25
N ASN A 46 5.84 -9.81 11.14
CA ASN A 46 5.51 -9.79 12.57
C ASN A 46 4.49 -8.70 12.93
N CYS A 47 4.20 -7.77 12.01
CA CYS A 47 3.30 -6.66 12.23
C CYS A 47 1.83 -7.11 12.16
N ARG A 48 0.91 -6.30 12.68
CA ARG A 48 -0.53 -6.53 12.40
C ARG A 48 -0.78 -6.39 10.91
N VAL A 49 -1.70 -7.16 10.34
CA VAL A 49 -2.06 -7.08 8.93
C VAL A 49 -3.57 -6.98 8.73
N ILE A 50 -3.97 -6.07 7.84
CA ILE A 50 -5.33 -5.89 7.36
C ILE A 50 -5.33 -6.17 5.86
N ILE A 51 -6.11 -7.15 5.42
CA ILE A 51 -6.27 -7.51 4.02
C ILE A 51 -7.65 -7.04 3.57
N VAL A 52 -7.71 -6.16 2.58
CA VAL A 52 -8.95 -5.63 2.02
C VAL A 52 -9.22 -6.29 0.68
N PHE A 53 -10.32 -7.01 0.58
CA PHE A 53 -10.79 -7.64 -0.66
C PHE A 53 -11.70 -6.67 -1.43
N ASP A 54 -11.12 -5.72 -2.16
CA ASP A 54 -11.87 -4.78 -2.98
C ASP A 54 -12.70 -5.53 -4.03
N ASN A 55 -14.02 -5.47 -3.86
CA ASN A 55 -14.96 -6.27 -4.63
C ASN A 55 -15.14 -5.70 -6.05
N TYR A 56 -16.04 -6.28 -6.84
CA TYR A 56 -16.44 -5.77 -8.15
C TYR A 56 -17.82 -5.10 -8.10
N ASP A 57 -18.21 -4.44 -9.20
CA ASP A 57 -19.49 -3.75 -9.33
C ASP A 57 -20.50 -4.56 -10.14
N ARG A 58 -20.06 -5.18 -11.25
CA ARG A 58 -20.98 -5.80 -12.22
C ARG A 58 -20.39 -7.08 -12.82
N VAL A 59 -21.25 -8.06 -13.04
CA VAL A 59 -20.96 -9.23 -13.88
C VAL A 59 -21.39 -8.92 -15.32
N THR A 60 -20.50 -9.10 -16.26
CA THR A 60 -20.69 -8.76 -17.68
C THR A 60 -19.99 -9.79 -18.58
N PRO A 61 -20.38 -9.94 -19.87
CA PRO A 61 -19.71 -10.88 -20.77
C PRO A 61 -18.22 -10.61 -21.01
N THR A 62 -17.77 -9.35 -20.89
CA THR A 62 -16.39 -8.96 -21.13
C THR A 62 -15.83 -8.21 -19.92
N ALA A 63 -14.73 -8.71 -19.37
CA ALA A 63 -14.08 -8.11 -18.20
C ALA A 63 -13.56 -6.70 -18.46
N ARG A 64 -13.79 -5.79 -17.51
CA ARG A 64 -13.14 -4.47 -17.42
C ARG A 64 -12.77 -4.22 -15.96
N LEU A 65 -11.71 -4.89 -15.50
CA LEU A 65 -11.33 -4.91 -14.07
C LEU A 65 -11.13 -3.51 -13.48
N LYS A 66 -10.51 -2.56 -14.21
CA LYS A 66 -10.35 -1.17 -13.75
C LYS A 66 -11.69 -0.46 -13.50
N LYS A 67 -12.78 -0.88 -14.15
CA LYS A 67 -14.14 -0.34 -14.00
C LYS A 67 -15.03 -1.21 -13.12
N GLY A 68 -14.49 -2.22 -12.44
CA GLY A 68 -15.27 -3.12 -11.60
C GLY A 68 -16.19 -4.08 -12.36
N CYS A 69 -15.96 -4.31 -13.65
CA CYS A 69 -16.71 -5.31 -14.41
C CYS A 69 -15.91 -6.61 -14.52
N VAL A 70 -16.54 -7.74 -14.20
CA VAL A 70 -15.96 -9.09 -14.23
C VAL A 70 -16.83 -10.05 -15.04
N THR A 71 -16.29 -11.18 -15.48
CA THR A 71 -17.11 -12.28 -16.04
C THR A 71 -17.73 -13.13 -14.93
N SER A 72 -18.69 -13.99 -15.28
CA SER A 72 -19.29 -14.94 -14.32
C SER A 72 -18.26 -15.91 -13.76
N GLU A 73 -17.32 -16.35 -14.60
CA GLU A 73 -16.19 -17.20 -14.20
C GLU A 73 -15.28 -16.46 -13.20
N GLN A 74 -14.87 -15.24 -13.52
CA GLN A 74 -14.04 -14.42 -12.60
C GLN A 74 -14.72 -14.13 -11.26
N ALA A 75 -16.05 -13.95 -11.27
CA ALA A 75 -16.82 -13.78 -10.04
C ALA A 75 -16.77 -15.05 -9.17
N ALA A 76 -16.92 -16.24 -9.78
CA ALA A 76 -16.81 -17.52 -9.08
C ALA A 76 -15.38 -17.76 -8.56
N ASP A 77 -14.37 -17.52 -9.40
CA ASP A 77 -12.97 -17.63 -9.03
C ASP A 77 -12.60 -16.68 -7.89
N TYR A 78 -13.19 -15.49 -7.84
CA TYR A 78 -12.92 -14.54 -6.77
C TYR A 78 -13.45 -15.00 -5.42
N VAL A 79 -14.56 -15.74 -5.38
CA VAL A 79 -15.04 -16.34 -4.12
C VAL A 79 -14.00 -17.31 -3.56
N LEU A 80 -13.46 -18.18 -4.42
CA LEU A 80 -12.44 -19.14 -4.03
C LEU A 80 -11.10 -18.46 -3.70
N TYR A 81 -10.73 -17.44 -4.47
CA TYR A 81 -9.56 -16.60 -4.21
C TYR A 81 -9.58 -16.01 -2.79
N LYS A 82 -10.70 -15.43 -2.35
CA LYS A 82 -10.81 -14.86 -0.99
C LYS A 82 -10.52 -15.91 0.08
N GLN A 83 -11.01 -17.13 -0.08
CA GLN A 83 -10.73 -18.22 0.87
C GLN A 83 -9.26 -18.62 0.85
N ASN A 84 -8.70 -18.82 -0.34
CA ASN A 84 -7.28 -19.19 -0.49
C ASN A 84 -6.35 -18.11 0.10
N VAL A 85 -6.68 -16.83 -0.06
CA VAL A 85 -5.91 -15.72 0.55
C VAL A 85 -6.05 -15.73 2.06
N LYS A 86 -7.25 -15.95 2.60
CA LYS A 86 -7.43 -16.06 4.06
C LYS A 86 -6.56 -17.18 4.62
N GLU A 87 -6.58 -18.36 4.00
CA GLU A 87 -5.76 -19.50 4.39
C GLU A 87 -4.26 -19.20 4.31
N LEU A 88 -3.80 -18.58 3.21
CA LEU A 88 -2.40 -18.16 3.04
C LEU A 88 -1.92 -17.27 4.18
N PHE A 89 -2.70 -16.24 4.54
CA PHE A 89 -2.33 -15.32 5.61
C PHE A 89 -2.47 -15.97 6.99
N LEU A 90 -3.47 -16.83 7.22
CA LEU A 90 -3.57 -17.51 8.52
C LEU A 90 -2.37 -18.44 8.77
N ARG A 91 -1.93 -19.19 7.76
CA ARG A 91 -0.71 -20.01 7.85
C ARG A 91 0.57 -19.20 8.05
N GLN A 92 0.63 -17.99 7.50
CA GLN A 92 1.78 -17.10 7.68
C GLN A 92 1.85 -16.53 9.11
N TYR A 93 0.70 -16.37 9.78
CA TYR A 93 0.60 -15.64 11.05
C TYR A 93 0.37 -16.51 12.28
N TYR A 94 -0.13 -17.73 12.11
CA TYR A 94 -0.47 -18.69 13.16
C TYR A 94 0.06 -20.09 12.83
N GLN A 95 0.57 -20.78 13.84
CA GLN A 95 0.98 -22.19 13.71
C GLN A 95 -0.24 -23.12 13.58
N ASP A 96 -1.31 -22.83 14.34
CA ASP A 96 -2.59 -23.51 14.25
C ASP A 96 -3.61 -22.58 13.57
N SER A 97 -3.60 -22.58 12.24
CA SER A 97 -4.45 -21.70 11.44
C SER A 97 -5.92 -22.11 11.41
N GLU A 98 -6.25 -23.35 11.79
CA GLU A 98 -7.61 -23.89 11.71
C GLU A 98 -8.48 -23.43 12.89
N ASN A 99 -7.86 -23.15 14.04
CA ASN A 99 -8.57 -22.80 15.27
C ASN A 99 -8.54 -21.29 15.59
N VAL A 100 -8.26 -20.43 14.59
CA VAL A 100 -8.26 -18.98 14.79
C VAL A 100 -9.69 -18.47 14.97
N VAL A 101 -9.97 -17.89 16.14
CA VAL A 101 -11.27 -17.30 16.46
C VAL A 101 -11.35 -15.87 15.97
N PHE A 102 -12.45 -15.55 15.27
CA PHE A 102 -12.72 -14.22 14.72
C PHE A 102 -13.93 -13.57 15.38
N SER A 103 -13.82 -12.26 15.62
CA SER A 103 -14.98 -11.39 15.82
C SER A 103 -15.39 -10.78 14.48
N GLN A 104 -16.69 -10.77 14.20
CA GLN A 104 -17.27 -10.06 13.06
C GLN A 104 -17.62 -8.62 13.46
N ILE A 105 -17.22 -7.68 12.62
CA ILE A 105 -17.50 -6.25 12.78
C ILE A 105 -18.21 -5.77 11.52
N GLU A 106 -19.36 -5.14 11.67
CA GLU A 106 -20.06 -4.46 10.58
C GLU A 106 -19.67 -2.98 10.56
N ALA A 107 -19.31 -2.46 9.39
CA ALA A 107 -19.02 -1.05 9.24
C ALA A 107 -19.49 -0.52 7.88
N LYS A 108 -19.31 0.79 7.70
CA LYS A 108 -19.73 1.54 6.52
C LYS A 108 -18.54 2.30 5.95
N ALA A 109 -18.40 2.27 4.64
CA ALA A 109 -17.48 3.11 3.89
C ALA A 109 -18.27 4.16 3.12
N GLU A 110 -18.32 5.38 3.68
CA GLU A 110 -19.05 6.52 3.14
C GLU A 110 -18.20 7.40 2.20
N TYR A 111 -18.75 7.86 1.09
CA TYR A 111 -18.05 8.68 0.12
C TYR A 111 -19.01 9.71 -0.46
N GLY A 112 -18.52 10.75 -1.14
CA GLY A 112 -19.41 11.76 -1.69
C GLY A 112 -20.13 12.60 -0.62
N SER A 113 -21.32 13.10 -0.95
CA SER A 113 -22.14 13.94 -0.07
C SER A 113 -22.85 13.10 1.01
N PRO A 114 -22.83 13.52 2.29
CA PRO A 114 -23.48 12.80 3.39
C PRO A 114 -25.01 12.66 3.27
N GLY A 115 -25.66 13.52 2.46
CA GLY A 115 -27.11 13.54 2.31
C GLY A 115 -27.67 12.47 1.37
N ASP A 116 -26.82 11.69 0.70
CA ASP A 116 -27.23 10.64 -0.24
C ASP A 116 -27.01 9.25 0.38
N ALA A 117 -28.08 8.47 0.54
CA ALA A 117 -27.98 7.13 1.10
C ALA A 117 -27.20 6.16 0.17
N GLN A 118 -27.08 6.46 -1.12
CA GLN A 118 -26.31 5.65 -2.09
C GLN A 118 -24.80 5.80 -1.94
N ASN A 119 -24.37 6.80 -1.17
CA ASN A 119 -22.97 7.16 -0.95
C ASN A 119 -22.31 6.37 0.18
N VAL A 120 -22.83 5.17 0.46
CA VAL A 120 -22.33 4.27 1.51
C VAL A 120 -22.17 2.86 0.95
N VAL A 121 -21.07 2.20 1.32
CA VAL A 121 -20.86 0.77 1.07
C VAL A 121 -20.78 0.07 2.41
N ASN A 122 -21.66 -0.91 2.66
CA ASN A 122 -21.52 -1.76 3.83
C ASN A 122 -20.31 -2.68 3.66
N LEU A 123 -19.59 -2.93 4.74
CA LEU A 123 -18.48 -3.87 4.77
C LEU A 123 -18.53 -4.73 6.02
N ILE A 124 -18.00 -5.93 5.90
CA ILE A 124 -17.82 -6.87 7.00
C ILE A 124 -16.33 -7.01 7.22
N ALA A 125 -15.89 -6.88 8.46
CA ALA A 125 -14.54 -7.18 8.87
C ALA A 125 -14.51 -8.39 9.79
N LEU A 126 -13.62 -9.34 9.51
CA LEU A 126 -13.31 -10.47 10.38
C LEU A 126 -11.96 -10.19 11.02
N GLN A 127 -11.94 -9.96 12.32
CA GLN A 127 -10.73 -9.66 13.08
C GLN A 127 -10.41 -10.80 14.04
N SER A 128 -9.17 -11.30 14.02
CA SER A 128 -8.71 -12.28 15.00
C SER A 128 -8.74 -11.68 16.41
N HIS A 129 -8.95 -12.50 17.43
CA HIS A 129 -9.07 -12.01 18.82
C HIS A 129 -7.83 -11.22 19.30
N ASP A 130 -6.63 -11.60 18.85
CA ASP A 130 -5.37 -10.88 19.13
C ASP A 130 -5.14 -9.64 18.24
N LYS A 131 -6.08 -9.36 17.33
CA LYS A 131 -6.07 -8.29 16.33
C LYS A 131 -4.88 -8.33 15.36
N LYS A 132 -4.17 -9.46 15.28
CA LYS A 132 -2.98 -9.60 14.42
C LYS A 132 -3.36 -9.72 12.95
N VAL A 133 -4.50 -10.34 12.63
CA VAL A 133 -5.01 -10.49 11.26
C VAL A 133 -6.44 -9.99 11.17
N THR A 134 -6.71 -9.09 10.22
CA THR A 134 -8.06 -8.62 9.89
C THR A 134 -8.32 -8.77 8.40
N PHE A 135 -9.49 -9.29 8.05
CA PHE A 135 -9.98 -9.35 6.67
C PHE A 135 -11.15 -8.40 6.50
N ILE A 136 -11.14 -7.53 5.50
CA ILE A 136 -12.23 -6.59 5.19
C ILE A 136 -12.85 -6.96 3.84
N GLU A 137 -14.17 -7.14 3.83
CA GLU A 137 -14.96 -7.47 2.65
C GLU A 137 -16.10 -6.46 2.46
N PRO A 138 -15.95 -5.48 1.55
CA PRO A 138 -17.04 -4.60 1.17
C PRO A 138 -18.07 -5.31 0.28
N ALA A 139 -19.34 -4.94 0.44
CA ALA A 139 -20.46 -5.51 -0.32
C ALA A 139 -20.39 -5.21 -1.83
N ARG A 140 -19.67 -4.16 -2.22
CA ARG A 140 -19.39 -3.76 -3.61
C ARG A 140 -18.02 -3.11 -3.71
N ARG A 141 -17.54 -2.91 -4.93
CA ARG A 141 -16.26 -2.24 -5.18
C ARG A 141 -16.17 -0.88 -4.49
N LEU A 142 -15.09 -0.67 -3.75
CA LEU A 142 -14.67 0.60 -3.16
C LEU A 142 -13.70 1.36 -4.07
N GLY A 143 -12.80 0.65 -4.74
CA GLY A 143 -11.59 1.23 -5.32
C GLY A 143 -10.48 1.37 -4.28
N PHE A 144 -9.24 1.57 -4.76
CA PHE A 144 -8.05 1.54 -3.93
C PHE A 144 -8.10 2.56 -2.77
N GLY A 145 -8.42 3.82 -3.05
CA GLY A 145 -8.39 4.86 -2.01
C GLY A 145 -9.36 4.58 -0.86
N LEU A 146 -10.61 4.23 -1.16
CA LEU A 146 -11.60 3.92 -0.14
C LEU A 146 -11.35 2.59 0.58
N ALA A 147 -10.74 1.60 -0.10
CA ALA A 147 -10.28 0.37 0.51
C ALA A 147 -9.20 0.66 1.59
N VAL A 148 -8.19 1.47 1.24
CA VAL A 148 -7.14 1.90 2.19
C VAL A 148 -7.76 2.66 3.36
N ARG A 149 -8.65 3.61 3.13
CA ARG A 149 -9.32 4.36 4.22
C ARG A 149 -10.06 3.46 5.18
N SER A 150 -10.77 2.46 4.65
CA SER A 150 -11.55 1.53 5.47
C SER A 150 -10.63 0.74 6.41
N ALA A 151 -9.47 0.30 5.92
CA ALA A 151 -8.45 -0.33 6.76
C ALA A 151 -7.80 0.64 7.75
N LEU A 152 -7.45 1.86 7.34
CA LEU A 152 -6.86 2.88 8.22
C LEU A 152 -7.73 3.19 9.45
N ARG A 153 -9.05 3.18 9.30
CA ARG A 153 -9.99 3.39 10.41
C ARG A 153 -10.03 2.24 11.43
N MET A 154 -9.51 1.08 11.07
CA MET A 154 -9.36 -0.08 11.94
C MET A 154 -7.93 -0.23 12.49
N THR A 155 -6.98 0.61 12.02
CA THR A 155 -5.59 0.59 12.47
C THR A 155 -5.46 1.26 13.84
N GLU A 156 -4.84 0.56 14.79
CA GLU A 156 -4.55 1.07 16.14
C GLU A 156 -3.10 1.56 16.29
N THR A 157 -2.24 1.30 15.30
CA THR A 157 -0.82 1.64 15.34
C THR A 157 -0.56 3.06 14.80
N PRO A 158 0.45 3.76 15.33
CA PRO A 158 0.78 5.13 14.90
C PRO A 158 1.21 5.22 13.44
N TYR A 159 1.79 4.15 12.89
CA TYR A 159 2.20 4.06 11.50
C TYR A 159 1.50 2.93 10.77
N THR A 160 1.42 3.07 9.45
CA THR A 160 0.86 2.08 8.55
C THR A 160 1.78 1.86 7.36
N TRP A 161 1.87 0.62 6.90
CA TRP A 161 2.47 0.25 5.63
C TRP A 161 1.36 -0.09 4.65
N VAL A 162 1.23 0.64 3.55
CA VAL A 162 0.22 0.33 2.52
C VAL A 162 0.89 -0.43 1.39
N HIS A 163 0.24 -1.49 0.91
CA HIS A 163 0.75 -2.36 -0.15
C HIS A 163 -0.40 -2.79 -1.07
N GLN A 164 -0.18 -2.77 -2.38
CA GLN A 164 -1.10 -3.42 -3.33
C GLN A 164 -0.60 -4.83 -3.64
N HIS A 165 -1.51 -5.73 -3.98
CA HIS A 165 -1.23 -7.15 -4.19
C HIS A 165 -0.18 -7.50 -5.26
N ASP A 166 0.21 -6.56 -6.12
CA ASP A 166 1.05 -6.77 -7.30
C ASP A 166 2.33 -5.94 -7.27
N TRP A 167 2.78 -5.53 -6.08
CA TRP A 167 4.12 -5.02 -5.86
C TRP A 167 4.96 -6.01 -5.06
N VAL A 168 6.24 -6.12 -5.42
CA VAL A 168 7.23 -6.90 -4.64
C VAL A 168 8.42 -6.03 -4.29
N LEU A 169 8.99 -6.28 -3.11
CA LEU A 169 10.28 -5.72 -2.70
C LEU A 169 11.40 -6.38 -3.51
N LEU A 170 12.41 -5.60 -3.91
CA LEU A 170 13.60 -6.07 -4.61
C LEU A 170 14.90 -5.84 -3.84
N SER A 171 14.84 -5.11 -2.74
CA SER A 171 16.00 -4.78 -1.93
C SER A 171 15.59 -4.56 -0.49
N ASP A 172 16.56 -4.69 0.40
CA ASP A 172 16.32 -4.58 1.83
C ASP A 172 15.81 -3.19 2.21
N PHE A 173 14.90 -3.16 3.19
CA PHE A 173 14.28 -1.93 3.66
C PHE A 173 14.48 -1.73 5.17
N PRO A 174 15.09 -0.62 5.61
CA PRO A 174 15.42 -0.40 7.03
C PRO A 174 14.20 0.09 7.82
N ILE A 175 13.16 -0.74 7.94
CA ILE A 175 11.88 -0.36 8.56
C ILE A 175 12.02 0.12 10.01
N ASP A 176 12.84 -0.55 10.81
CA ASP A 176 12.97 -0.27 12.24
C ASP A 176 13.72 1.06 12.51
N PRO A 177 14.92 1.29 11.93
CA PRO A 177 15.56 2.61 11.92
C PRO A 177 14.65 3.73 11.41
N LEU A 178 13.91 3.47 10.32
CA LEU A 178 13.04 4.48 9.73
C LEU A 178 11.87 4.87 10.65
N LEU A 179 11.24 3.91 11.32
CA LEU A 179 10.17 4.18 12.29
C LEU A 179 10.65 5.05 13.45
N GLU A 180 11.87 4.81 13.94
CA GLU A 180 12.46 5.65 14.98
C GLU A 180 12.69 7.08 14.48
N ILE A 181 13.24 7.24 13.27
CA ILE A 181 13.45 8.53 12.62
C ILE A 181 12.11 9.28 12.44
N MET A 182 11.08 8.59 11.94
CA MET A 182 9.75 9.17 11.77
C MET A 182 9.17 9.66 13.09
N ARG A 183 9.27 8.85 14.16
CA ARG A 183 8.81 9.22 15.51
C ARG A 183 9.57 10.42 16.08
N ALA A 184 10.88 10.46 15.90
CA ALA A 184 11.70 11.59 16.35
C ALA A 184 11.33 12.90 15.62
N SER A 185 10.89 12.81 14.36
CA SER A 185 10.45 13.95 13.55
C SER A 185 9.01 14.40 13.82
N GLU A 186 8.27 13.78 14.75
CA GLU A 186 6.83 14.06 14.91
C GLU A 186 6.52 15.53 15.26
N LEU A 187 7.43 16.16 16.02
CA LEU A 187 7.37 17.56 16.46
C LEU A 187 8.23 18.51 15.61
N ASP A 188 8.87 18.01 14.56
CA ASP A 188 9.64 18.86 13.64
C ASP A 188 8.66 19.68 12.78
N GLU A 189 8.71 21.01 12.92
CA GLU A 189 7.85 21.93 12.16
C GLU A 189 8.40 22.21 10.76
N GLU A 190 9.70 22.03 10.54
CA GLU A 190 10.36 22.36 9.27
C GLU A 190 10.36 21.15 8.32
N ALA A 191 10.77 19.99 8.83
CA ALA A 191 11.00 18.78 8.04
C ALA A 191 10.37 17.51 8.65
N PRO A 192 9.07 17.52 9.01
CA PRO A 192 8.41 16.32 9.54
C PRO A 192 8.43 15.18 8.52
N ILE A 193 8.55 13.94 9.00
CA ILE A 193 8.56 12.74 8.16
C ILE A 193 7.27 11.97 8.40
N LYS A 194 6.22 12.32 7.65
CA LYS A 194 4.88 11.72 7.82
C LYS A 194 4.54 10.65 6.78
N TYR A 195 5.25 10.62 5.66
CA TYR A 195 5.04 9.67 4.56
C TYR A 195 6.38 9.37 3.89
N VAL A 196 6.68 8.09 3.65
CA VAL A 196 7.89 7.64 2.94
C VAL A 196 7.52 6.60 1.89
N CYS A 197 7.70 6.95 0.62
CA CYS A 197 7.50 6.05 -0.52
C CYS A 197 8.78 5.26 -0.81
N LEU A 198 8.64 4.01 -1.28
CA LEU A 198 9.75 3.27 -1.85
C LEU A 198 9.91 3.57 -3.35
N PRO A 199 11.15 3.60 -3.89
CA PRO A 199 11.39 3.89 -5.29
C PRO A 199 11.09 2.67 -6.19
N ALA A 200 10.22 2.90 -7.18
CA ALA A 200 10.07 2.04 -8.34
C ALA A 200 10.90 2.57 -9.53
N ILE A 201 10.94 1.84 -10.64
CA ILE A 201 11.80 2.14 -11.81
C ILE A 201 11.69 3.58 -12.32
N ARG A 202 10.49 4.19 -12.29
CA ARG A 202 10.25 5.57 -12.74
C ARG A 202 10.67 6.64 -11.73
N MET A 203 11.11 6.24 -10.56
CA MET A 203 11.54 7.10 -9.45
C MET A 203 13.07 7.06 -9.25
N LEU A 204 13.78 6.32 -10.11
CA LEU A 204 15.24 6.35 -10.11
C LEU A 204 15.72 7.76 -10.46
N SER A 205 16.75 8.22 -9.77
CA SER A 205 17.31 9.56 -9.94
C SER A 205 16.28 10.69 -9.79
N TYR A 206 15.21 10.46 -9.00
CA TYR A 206 14.10 11.42 -8.86
C TYR A 206 14.53 12.84 -8.50
N ALA A 207 15.46 12.99 -7.54
CA ALA A 207 15.92 14.28 -7.04
C ALA A 207 16.57 15.16 -8.12
N VAL A 208 17.14 14.54 -9.16
CA VAL A 208 17.79 15.23 -10.29
C VAL A 208 16.96 15.17 -11.58
N SER A 209 15.75 14.63 -11.51
CA SER A 209 14.86 14.51 -12.67
C SER A 209 14.22 15.84 -13.04
N ASP A 210 13.70 15.92 -14.26
CA ASP A 210 12.89 17.04 -14.74
C ASP A 210 11.66 17.34 -13.86
N ALA A 211 11.16 16.34 -13.13
CA ALA A 211 10.04 16.52 -12.22
C ALA A 211 10.37 17.43 -11.04
N VAL A 212 11.66 17.59 -10.71
CA VAL A 212 12.20 18.44 -9.65
C VAL A 212 12.90 19.65 -10.25
N MET A 213 13.89 19.40 -11.12
CA MET A 213 14.85 20.42 -11.56
C MET A 213 14.24 21.57 -12.38
N ARG A 214 13.09 21.35 -13.01
CA ARG A 214 12.35 22.38 -13.76
C ARG A 214 11.63 23.40 -12.87
N PHE A 215 11.52 23.14 -11.57
CA PHE A 215 10.78 23.99 -10.63
C PHE A 215 11.75 24.51 -9.57
N PRO A 216 12.10 25.82 -9.58
CA PRO A 216 13.09 26.38 -8.66
C PRO A 216 12.82 26.07 -7.18
N ALA A 217 11.57 26.23 -6.72
CA ALA A 217 11.17 25.94 -5.35
C ALA A 217 11.38 24.46 -4.96
N LEU A 218 11.09 23.53 -5.87
CA LEU A 218 11.29 22.10 -5.60
C LEU A 218 12.78 21.76 -5.53
N ARG A 219 13.58 22.30 -6.46
CA ARG A 219 15.03 22.10 -6.49
C ARG A 219 15.70 22.64 -5.24
N GLU A 220 15.34 23.83 -4.81
CA GLU A 220 15.84 24.45 -3.58
C GLU A 220 15.49 23.60 -2.35
N LEU A 221 14.23 23.16 -2.24
CA LEU A 221 13.82 22.30 -1.14
C LEU A 221 14.54 20.96 -1.14
N THR A 222 14.71 20.31 -2.30
CA THR A 222 15.49 19.08 -2.43
C THR A 222 16.93 19.29 -1.99
N SER A 223 17.56 20.39 -2.40
CA SER A 223 18.93 20.70 -1.98
C SER A 223 19.06 20.95 -0.47
N SER A 224 18.02 21.51 0.16
CA SER A 224 18.02 21.80 1.59
C SER A 224 17.77 20.57 2.45
N LEU A 225 16.81 19.72 2.05
CA LEU A 225 16.29 18.65 2.91
C LEU A 225 16.78 17.24 2.59
N LYS A 226 17.34 17.00 1.39
CA LYS A 226 17.89 15.67 1.04
C LYS A 226 19.10 15.38 1.91
N ARG A 227 19.05 14.27 2.67
CA ARG A 227 20.11 13.89 3.62
C ARG A 227 20.02 12.44 4.05
N ASP A 228 21.11 11.96 4.63
CA ASP A 228 21.13 10.71 5.40
C ASP A 228 20.70 11.00 6.84
N LEU A 229 19.70 10.25 7.31
CA LEU A 229 19.23 10.32 8.68
C LEU A 229 19.67 9.08 9.44
N SER A 230 19.91 9.23 10.74
CA SER A 230 20.26 8.12 11.63
C SER A 230 19.33 8.08 12.83
N PRO A 231 18.83 6.90 13.22
CA PRO A 231 18.12 6.76 14.49
C PRO A 231 19.10 6.99 15.65
N ALA A 232 18.59 7.46 16.79
CA ALA A 232 19.40 7.69 17.99
C ALA A 232 19.93 6.36 18.57
N SER A 233 19.15 5.28 18.44
CA SER A 233 19.54 3.94 18.90
C SER A 233 20.63 3.28 18.05
N GLN A 234 20.75 3.66 16.78
CA GLN A 234 21.70 3.07 15.81
C GLN A 234 22.36 4.15 14.94
N PRO A 235 23.27 4.99 15.49
CA PRO A 235 23.85 6.14 14.79
C PRO A 235 24.64 5.80 13.51
N ASP A 236 25.15 4.57 13.42
CA ASP A 236 25.91 4.08 12.27
C ASP A 236 25.02 3.71 11.08
N ILE A 237 23.73 3.47 11.31
CA ILE A 237 22.77 3.19 10.23
C ILE A 237 22.36 4.50 9.57
N LYS A 238 22.48 4.54 8.24
CA LYS A 238 22.05 5.67 7.41
C LYS A 238 20.80 5.32 6.63
N VAL A 239 19.76 6.13 6.79
CA VAL A 239 18.51 6.06 6.03
C VAL A 239 18.45 7.29 5.12
N PRO A 240 18.86 7.17 3.85
CA PRO A 240 18.84 8.27 2.90
C PRO A 240 17.40 8.63 2.52
N LEU A 241 17.01 9.88 2.74
CA LEU A 241 15.71 10.41 2.32
C LEU A 241 15.87 11.65 1.43
N THR A 242 14.99 11.79 0.45
CA THR A 242 14.83 13.02 -0.34
C THR A 242 13.37 13.47 -0.30
N PRO A 243 13.07 14.78 -0.34
CA PRO A 243 11.70 15.25 -0.53
C PRO A 243 11.07 14.63 -1.78
N LEU A 244 9.81 14.22 -1.64
CA LEU A 244 8.97 13.72 -2.71
C LEU A 244 7.84 14.69 -2.97
N PHE A 245 7.63 15.05 -4.24
CA PHE A 245 6.65 16.06 -4.63
C PHE A 245 5.38 15.47 -5.23
N PHE A 246 4.91 14.38 -4.62
CA PHE A 246 3.74 13.62 -5.03
C PHE A 246 3.31 12.63 -3.93
N TRP A 247 2.02 12.31 -3.86
CA TRP A 247 1.51 11.20 -3.03
C TRP A 247 1.23 9.99 -3.92
N HIS A 248 1.93 8.87 -3.71
CA HIS A 248 1.81 7.68 -4.55
C HIS A 248 0.99 6.57 -3.88
N ASP A 249 0.43 5.69 -4.72
CA ASP A 249 -0.31 4.50 -4.27
C ASP A 249 0.59 3.27 -4.10
N LYS A 250 1.85 3.39 -4.57
CA LYS A 250 2.91 2.38 -4.45
C LYS A 250 3.22 2.09 -2.99
N PRO A 251 3.86 0.95 -2.67
CA PRO A 251 4.28 0.63 -1.31
C PRO A 251 4.95 1.79 -0.59
N HIS A 252 4.40 2.11 0.57
CA HIS A 252 4.85 3.24 1.38
C HIS A 252 4.52 3.02 2.86
N ILE A 253 5.23 3.74 3.71
CA ILE A 253 4.91 3.90 5.12
C ILE A 253 4.40 5.32 5.39
N ALA A 254 3.42 5.46 6.28
CA ALA A 254 2.93 6.78 6.69
C ALA A 254 2.47 6.79 8.15
N SER A 255 2.48 7.97 8.77
CA SER A 255 1.76 8.24 10.00
C SER A 255 0.26 8.06 9.76
N THR A 256 -0.38 7.15 10.51
CA THR A 256 -1.80 6.80 10.33
C THR A 256 -2.69 8.03 10.48
N ALA A 257 -2.43 8.85 11.49
CA ALA A 257 -3.20 10.07 11.76
C ALA A 257 -3.04 11.11 10.63
N HIS A 258 -1.81 11.33 10.16
CA HIS A 258 -1.55 12.24 9.03
C HIS A 258 -2.20 11.74 7.75
N TYR A 259 -2.15 10.43 7.49
CA TYR A 259 -2.79 9.82 6.32
C TYR A 259 -4.30 10.10 6.32
N LEU A 260 -5.00 9.78 7.41
CA LEU A 260 -6.43 10.04 7.54
C LEU A 260 -6.75 11.53 7.37
N ALA A 261 -6.02 12.42 8.05
CA ALA A 261 -6.29 13.86 8.02
C ALA A 261 -6.00 14.51 6.65
N ARG A 262 -4.96 14.08 5.94
CA ARG A 262 -4.56 14.69 4.66
C ARG A 262 -5.25 14.10 3.45
N ILE A 263 -5.43 12.79 3.45
CA ILE A 263 -5.99 12.07 2.31
C ILE A 263 -7.51 11.93 2.42
N PHE A 264 -8.04 11.81 3.65
CA PHE A 264 -9.45 11.56 3.87
C PHE A 264 -10.10 12.56 4.84
N PRO A 265 -9.91 13.89 4.67
CA PRO A 265 -10.49 14.88 5.58
C PRO A 265 -12.03 14.88 5.57
N THR A 266 -12.63 14.47 4.44
CA THR A 266 -14.08 14.40 4.27
C THR A 266 -14.46 13.25 3.34
N GLY A 267 -15.74 12.88 3.29
CA GLY A 267 -16.28 11.90 2.33
C GLY A 267 -16.10 12.30 0.86
N LEU A 268 -15.93 13.60 0.58
CA LEU A 268 -15.74 14.15 -0.77
C LEU A 268 -14.28 14.06 -1.26
N ALA A 269 -13.34 13.68 -0.39
CA ALA A 269 -11.91 13.74 -0.71
C ALA A 269 -11.51 12.76 -1.83
N ILE A 270 -12.10 11.57 -1.84
CA ILE A 270 -11.81 10.52 -2.83
C ILE A 270 -13.13 9.89 -3.32
N PRO A 271 -13.42 9.94 -4.62
CA PRO A 271 -14.57 9.25 -5.20
C PRO A 271 -14.44 7.72 -5.11
N ARG A 272 -15.59 7.03 -5.16
CA ARG A 272 -15.60 5.56 -5.22
C ARG A 272 -15.01 5.09 -6.54
N GLY A 273 -14.07 4.15 -6.45
CA GLY A 273 -13.39 3.55 -7.59
C GLY A 273 -12.05 4.18 -7.95
N ASP A 274 -11.70 5.30 -7.32
CA ASP A 274 -10.52 6.08 -7.66
C ASP A 274 -9.26 5.69 -6.85
N PHE A 275 -8.14 6.11 -7.39
CA PHE A 275 -6.80 6.01 -6.81
C PHE A 275 -6.46 7.30 -6.07
N ILE A 276 -5.61 7.21 -5.04
CA ILE A 276 -5.21 8.39 -4.27
C ILE A 276 -4.27 9.24 -5.13
N GLU A 277 -3.38 8.61 -5.90
CA GLU A 277 -2.46 9.31 -6.82
C GLU A 277 -3.18 10.13 -7.89
N ASP A 278 -4.24 9.58 -8.48
CA ASP A 278 -4.97 10.21 -9.58
C ASP A 278 -5.76 11.46 -9.13
N THR A 279 -6.12 11.50 -7.84
CA THR A 279 -6.92 12.59 -7.26
C THR A 279 -6.07 13.53 -6.43
N LEU A 280 -5.57 13.05 -5.29
CA LEU A 280 -4.85 13.86 -4.32
C LEU A 280 -3.36 13.98 -4.60
N GLY A 281 -2.75 13.00 -5.28
CA GLY A 281 -1.35 13.08 -5.68
C GLY A 281 -1.08 14.29 -6.57
N GLN A 282 -1.96 14.55 -7.55
CA GLN A 282 -1.86 15.73 -8.41
C GLN A 282 -2.06 17.04 -7.63
N ARG A 283 -3.08 17.09 -6.75
CA ARG A 283 -3.31 18.25 -5.88
C ARG A 283 -2.12 18.53 -4.97
N ALA A 284 -1.53 17.48 -4.40
CA ALA A 284 -0.35 17.58 -3.55
C ALA A 284 0.83 18.19 -4.30
N ARG A 285 1.11 17.68 -5.50
CA ARG A 285 2.17 18.18 -6.36
C ARG A 285 2.01 19.67 -6.69
N THR A 286 0.81 20.12 -7.03
CA THR A 286 0.55 21.55 -7.30
C THR A 286 0.85 22.39 -6.07
N GLN A 287 0.32 22.01 -4.90
CA GLN A 287 0.55 22.74 -3.65
C GLN A 287 2.03 22.74 -3.22
N MET A 288 2.77 21.65 -3.45
CA MET A 288 4.20 21.58 -3.13
C MET A 288 5.03 22.51 -4.02
N LYS A 289 4.64 22.71 -5.29
CA LYS A 289 5.28 23.72 -6.16
C LYS A 289 5.06 25.15 -5.68
N GLU A 290 4.00 25.37 -4.91
CA GLU A 290 3.65 26.64 -4.26
C GLU A 290 4.28 26.78 -2.86
N GLY A 291 5.19 25.87 -2.47
CA GLY A 291 5.89 25.93 -1.18
C GLY A 291 5.17 25.22 -0.03
N LEU A 292 4.03 24.58 -0.26
CA LEU A 292 3.26 23.89 0.79
C LEU A 292 3.72 22.44 0.99
N TRP A 293 5.02 22.16 0.89
CA TRP A 293 5.51 20.79 1.03
C TRP A 293 5.32 20.21 2.44
N THR A 294 5.59 20.99 3.50
CA THR A 294 5.45 20.58 4.90
C THR A 294 4.03 20.12 5.25
N LYS A 295 3.01 20.67 4.58
CA LYS A 295 1.61 20.21 4.71
C LYS A 295 1.43 18.72 4.39
N TRP A 296 2.20 18.24 3.41
CA TRP A 296 2.13 16.87 2.91
C TRP A 296 3.22 15.99 3.51
N ALA A 297 4.42 16.54 3.76
CA ALA A 297 5.53 15.88 4.43
C ALA A 297 5.90 14.53 3.77
N CYS A 298 5.90 14.53 2.43
CA CYS A 298 6.17 13.37 1.62
C CYS A 298 7.67 13.23 1.34
N TRP A 299 8.20 12.06 1.66
CA TRP A 299 9.59 11.68 1.43
C TRP A 299 9.66 10.45 0.53
N LEU A 300 10.81 10.30 -0.12
CA LEU A 300 11.20 9.13 -0.89
C LEU A 300 12.41 8.51 -0.21
N TYR A 301 12.34 7.21 0.07
CA TYR A 301 13.53 6.43 0.42
C TYR A 301 14.49 6.44 -0.78
N TYR A 302 15.71 6.92 -0.56
CA TYR A 302 16.61 7.31 -1.64
C TYR A 302 17.99 6.64 -1.60
N PRO A 303 18.06 5.31 -1.48
CA PRO A 303 19.32 4.58 -1.40
C PRO A 303 20.16 4.74 -2.68
N ASP A 304 21.48 4.71 -2.50
CA ASP A 304 22.47 4.86 -3.58
C ASP A 304 22.16 6.04 -4.50
N GLU A 305 21.86 7.20 -3.91
CA GLU A 305 21.54 8.42 -4.65
C GLU A 305 20.37 8.23 -5.64
N GLY A 306 19.43 7.35 -5.29
CA GLY A 306 18.26 7.01 -6.10
C GLY A 306 18.55 6.07 -7.27
N LYS A 307 19.67 5.36 -7.28
CA LYS A 307 19.99 4.36 -8.33
C LYS A 307 19.48 2.96 -7.99
N GLN A 308 19.23 2.69 -6.72
CA GLN A 308 18.77 1.38 -6.29
C GLN A 308 17.25 1.24 -6.45
N LEU A 309 16.85 0.20 -7.19
CA LEU A 309 15.45 -0.17 -7.37
C LEU A 309 14.96 -0.96 -6.15
N CYS A 310 13.93 -0.45 -5.47
CA CYS A 310 13.36 -1.11 -4.29
C CYS A 310 12.08 -1.89 -4.60
N LEU A 311 11.37 -1.53 -5.67
CA LEU A 311 10.05 -2.06 -6.00
C LEU A 311 9.93 -2.51 -7.45
N ARG A 312 9.23 -3.61 -7.67
CA ARG A 312 8.77 -4.05 -9.00
C ARG A 312 7.28 -4.35 -9.01
N HIS A 313 6.61 -3.85 -10.04
CA HIS A 313 5.21 -4.15 -10.30
C HIS A 313 5.10 -5.47 -11.08
N LEU A 314 4.21 -6.35 -10.67
CA LEU A 314 3.93 -7.64 -11.30
C LEU A 314 2.84 -7.54 -12.38
N ASN A 315 2.21 -6.36 -12.55
CA ASN A 315 1.11 -6.15 -13.49
C ASN A 315 -0.07 -7.10 -13.24
N GLY A 316 -0.57 -7.15 -12.00
CA GLY A 316 -1.53 -8.16 -11.56
C GLY A 316 -2.83 -8.21 -12.39
N ARG A 317 -3.20 -7.11 -13.06
CA ARG A 317 -4.37 -7.04 -13.96
C ARG A 317 -4.16 -7.67 -15.33
N ALA A 318 -2.92 -7.94 -15.71
CA ALA A 318 -2.56 -8.61 -16.95
C ALA A 318 -1.88 -9.97 -16.70
N TRP A 319 -1.48 -10.25 -15.45
CA TRP A 319 -0.81 -11.48 -15.05
C TRP A 319 -1.80 -12.67 -15.02
N PRO A 320 -1.67 -13.67 -15.91
CA PRO A 320 -2.57 -14.81 -15.94
C PRO A 320 -2.21 -15.89 -14.91
N GLY A 321 -1.05 -15.78 -14.24
CA GLY A 321 -0.45 -16.84 -13.43
C GLY A 321 0.80 -17.41 -14.08
N SER A 322 1.77 -17.91 -13.30
CA SER A 322 3.00 -18.52 -13.85
C SER A 322 2.72 -19.70 -14.79
N GLU A 323 1.79 -20.59 -14.44
CA GLU A 323 1.40 -21.72 -15.30
C GLU A 323 0.81 -21.28 -16.64
N ARG A 324 -0.19 -20.38 -16.62
CA ARG A 324 -0.83 -19.88 -17.84
C ARG A 324 0.11 -19.02 -18.70
N GLU A 325 1.04 -18.30 -18.10
CA GLU A 325 2.07 -17.56 -18.82
C GLU A 325 3.09 -18.52 -19.48
N ALA A 326 3.49 -19.59 -18.78
CA ALA A 326 4.34 -20.64 -19.32
C ALA A 326 3.66 -21.38 -20.49
N GLU A 327 2.36 -21.68 -20.38
CA GLU A 327 1.56 -22.25 -21.48
C GLU A 327 1.48 -21.30 -22.67
N LYS A 328 1.29 -20.00 -22.45
CA LYS A 328 1.27 -18.99 -23.52
C LYS A 328 2.62 -18.88 -24.23
N ILE A 329 3.72 -18.85 -23.48
CA ILE A 329 5.08 -18.85 -24.04
C ILE A 329 5.35 -20.16 -24.80
N ALA A 330 4.93 -21.31 -24.28
CA ALA A 330 5.06 -22.59 -24.96
C ALA A 330 4.27 -22.62 -26.28
N ARG A 331 3.04 -22.10 -26.30
CA ARG A 331 2.22 -21.97 -27.53
C ARG A 331 2.85 -21.04 -28.56
N LEU A 332 3.39 -19.89 -28.13
CA LEU A 332 4.09 -18.95 -29.01
C LEU A 332 5.36 -19.57 -29.63
N ARG A 333 6.06 -20.43 -28.90
CA ARG A 333 7.22 -21.19 -29.42
C ARG A 333 6.85 -22.32 -30.38
N GLN A 334 5.57 -22.71 -30.44
CA GLN A 334 5.06 -23.77 -31.32
C GLN A 334 4.40 -23.22 -32.60
N GLN A 335 4.31 -21.90 -32.77
CA GLN A 335 3.89 -21.30 -34.04
C GLN A 335 5.13 -21.10 -34.92
N PRO A 336 5.23 -21.77 -36.09
CA PRO A 336 6.25 -21.44 -37.08
C PRO A 336 6.04 -19.99 -37.55
N GLU A 337 7.13 -19.25 -37.74
CA GLU A 337 7.08 -17.98 -38.47
C GLU A 337 6.59 -18.28 -39.90
N GLU A 338 5.36 -17.87 -40.22
CA GLU A 338 4.85 -17.79 -41.60
C GLU A 338 5.28 -16.48 -42.26
#